data_AF-A0A7L1U8W6-F1
#
_entry.id   AF-A0A7L1U8W6-F1
#
_cell.length_a   1.000
_cell.length_b   1.000
_cell.length_c   1.000
_cell.angle_alpha   90.00
_cell.angle_beta   90.00
_cell.angle_gamma   90.00
#
_symmetry.space_group_name_H-M   'P 1'
#
loop_
_entity.id
_entity.type
_entity.pdbx_description
1 polymer ?
#
loop_
_entity_poly.entity_id
_entity_poly.type
_entity_poly.pdbx_seq_one_letter_code
_entity_poly.pdbx_strand_id
1 'polypeptide(L)'
;CDISSLGCEEKSELLATIDQAAAFVTTMIFQDGSSQLSSEQASTSAVKGVVVLVKNQTDDQPCPPSHTSTGYTWNAADENDKLIYLKIEQSSLWEQEQAHKKFSWQVLFQMLQCKVPIICFNAKDFLRTLLQVYGNEISWKQGNSVVLDPRIAAWLINPSDTVPSFDCLIQKYFEKPFSKGAENTDTGTLRNLSVIIGFFLFYLYQYQNLGMNLEKLYNIMMDLAHGLKAQGLWNLFCTLELPLIKILAVMETHKIYVNKQELKKTSEILGLRLKELEQEAHEAAGERFLLTSSCQLREVLFDKLKLHTLCEKLHRTEIQQLVSTSEVVLNKLQDLHPLPKIILEYRQVHKMKSTYVDGLRACMKKGFISSTWNQTGTVTGRLSAKHPNIQGISKHPVTITKKQYIKGKEEDIITISPRTLFVSKQGCTFLAADFSHIELRILADLSSEPELLKLFQEPEITDIFATLASQW
;
A
#
# COMPACT_ATOMS: atom_id res chain seq x y z
N CYS A 1 31.48 0.67 -9.18
CA CYS A 1 31.88 1.52 -10.31
C CYS A 1 30.75 2.49 -10.65
N ASP A 2 30.99 3.80 -10.67
CA ASP A 2 30.03 4.76 -11.21
C ASP A 2 30.10 4.71 -12.74
N ILE A 3 29.02 4.33 -13.40
CA ILE A 3 29.07 4.11 -14.85
C ILE A 3 29.24 5.40 -15.66
N SER A 4 29.05 6.56 -15.02
CA SER A 4 29.24 7.85 -15.68
C SER A 4 30.71 8.15 -15.95
N SER A 5 31.63 7.61 -15.15
CA SER A 5 33.07 7.80 -15.33
C SER A 5 33.70 6.86 -16.36
N LEU A 6 32.94 5.91 -16.92
CA LEU A 6 33.46 4.92 -17.86
C LEU A 6 33.76 5.49 -19.25
N GLY A 7 34.90 5.08 -19.81
CA GLY A 7 35.28 5.31 -21.21
C GLY A 7 34.43 4.51 -22.20
N CYS A 8 34.55 4.77 -23.51
CA CYS A 8 33.70 4.11 -24.51
C CYS A 8 33.90 2.58 -24.59
N GLU A 9 35.14 2.12 -24.44
CA GLU A 9 35.47 0.69 -24.43
C GLU A 9 34.91 -0.01 -23.18
N GLU A 10 35.14 0.58 -22.00
CA GLU A 10 34.62 0.06 -20.72
C GLU A 10 33.08 0.02 -20.70
N LYS A 11 32.42 1.01 -21.33
CA LYS A 11 30.96 1.00 -21.50
C LYS A 11 30.50 -0.18 -22.34
N SER A 12 31.22 -0.49 -23.42
CA SER A 12 30.90 -1.63 -24.30
C SER A 12 31.14 -2.96 -23.58
N GLU A 13 32.23 -3.07 -22.81
CA GLU A 13 32.51 -4.23 -21.97
C GLU A 13 31.45 -4.43 -20.87
N LEU A 14 30.98 -3.34 -20.25
CA LEU A 14 29.91 -3.40 -19.26
C LEU A 14 28.61 -3.95 -19.87
N LEU A 15 28.23 -3.48 -21.06
CA LEU A 15 27.04 -4.01 -21.75
C LEU A 15 27.23 -5.50 -22.09
N ALA A 16 28.43 -5.92 -22.54
CA ALA A 16 28.70 -7.34 -22.76
C ALA A 16 28.62 -8.17 -21.47
N THR A 17 29.07 -7.60 -20.34
CA THR A 17 28.96 -8.25 -19.02
C THR A 17 27.49 -8.42 -18.61
N ILE A 18 26.64 -7.41 -18.86
CA ILE A 18 25.19 -7.45 -18.56
C ILE A 18 24.50 -8.54 -19.39
N ASP A 19 24.88 -8.73 -20.66
CA ASP A 19 24.32 -9.80 -21.50
C ASP A 19 24.65 -11.21 -21.01
N GLN A 20 25.81 -11.37 -20.34
CA GLN A 20 26.29 -12.64 -19.83
C GLN A 20 25.96 -12.89 -18.35
N ALA A 21 25.33 -11.91 -17.69
CA ALA A 21 25.01 -11.98 -16.28
C ALA A 21 24.05 -13.14 -15.97
N ALA A 22 24.29 -13.83 -14.86
CA ALA A 22 23.46 -14.92 -14.36
C ALA A 22 22.30 -14.41 -13.48
N ALA A 23 22.48 -13.28 -12.79
CA ALA A 23 21.45 -12.59 -12.03
C ALA A 23 21.80 -11.11 -11.82
N PHE A 24 20.78 -10.30 -11.53
CA PHE A 24 20.95 -8.92 -11.09
C PHE A 24 20.33 -8.72 -9.72
N VAL A 25 21.05 -8.06 -8.81
CA VAL A 25 20.53 -7.72 -7.49
C VAL A 25 20.63 -6.22 -7.31
N THR A 26 19.51 -5.57 -7.03
CA THR A 26 19.43 -4.10 -7.11
C THR A 26 18.70 -3.46 -5.94
N THR A 27 19.15 -2.26 -5.59
CA THR A 27 18.51 -1.36 -4.62
C THR A 27 18.62 0.08 -5.07
N MET A 28 17.61 0.87 -4.75
CA MET A 28 17.68 2.33 -4.85
C MET A 28 18.44 2.94 -3.68
N ILE A 29 19.13 4.05 -3.97
CA ILE A 29 19.79 4.93 -3.00
C ILE A 29 19.12 6.30 -3.03
N PHE A 30 18.92 6.89 -1.86
CA PHE A 30 18.29 8.19 -1.68
C PHE A 30 19.32 9.30 -1.41
N GLN A 31 18.93 10.57 -1.52
CA GLN A 31 19.85 11.71 -1.35
C GLN A 31 20.39 11.84 0.08
N ASP A 32 19.67 11.31 1.07
CA ASP A 32 20.14 11.21 2.46
C ASP A 32 21.18 10.09 2.67
N GLY A 33 21.49 9.34 1.61
CA GLY A 33 22.43 8.22 1.58
C GLY A 33 21.86 6.90 2.10
N SER A 34 20.59 6.87 2.50
CA SER A 34 19.87 5.62 2.81
C SER A 34 19.55 4.81 1.55
N SER A 35 19.11 3.56 1.74
CA SER A 35 18.67 2.67 0.65
C SER A 35 17.36 1.96 0.99
N GLN A 36 16.80 1.21 0.04
CA GLN A 36 15.62 0.37 0.32
C GLN A 36 15.88 -0.70 1.39
N LEU A 37 17.15 -1.00 1.66
CA LEU A 37 17.62 -1.98 2.63
C LEU A 37 17.83 -1.38 4.03
N SER A 38 17.68 -0.06 4.19
CA SER A 38 17.82 0.61 5.48
C SER A 38 16.62 0.35 6.40
N SER A 39 16.84 0.29 7.72
CA SER A 39 15.83 0.06 8.75
C SER A 39 14.69 1.08 8.76
N GLU A 40 14.99 2.34 8.43
CA GLU A 40 14.05 3.45 8.46
C GLU A 40 13.26 3.54 7.14
N GLN A 41 12.11 2.87 7.08
CA GLN A 41 11.12 3.09 6.01
C GLN A 41 10.36 4.41 6.22
N ALA A 42 11.00 5.54 5.92
CA ALA A 42 10.32 6.84 5.83
C ALA A 42 11.14 7.93 5.13
N SER A 43 12.07 7.60 4.24
CA SER A 43 12.80 8.63 3.52
C SER A 43 11.85 9.32 2.51
N THR A 44 11.42 10.56 2.81
CA THR A 44 10.83 11.50 1.83
C THR A 44 11.88 12.05 0.86
N SER A 45 13.13 11.60 0.99
CA SER A 45 14.26 12.01 0.19
C SER A 45 14.10 11.51 -1.25
N ALA A 46 14.57 12.31 -2.20
CA ALA A 46 14.50 11.93 -3.61
C ALA A 46 15.50 10.79 -3.91
N VAL A 47 15.20 10.00 -4.93
CA VAL A 47 16.11 8.95 -5.40
C VAL A 47 17.33 9.60 -6.05
N LYS A 48 18.51 9.26 -5.54
CA LYS A 48 19.82 9.71 -6.05
C LYS A 48 20.30 8.83 -7.20
N GLY A 49 20.13 7.52 -7.06
CA GLY A 49 20.60 6.53 -8.03
C GLY A 49 20.16 5.12 -7.69
N VAL A 50 20.58 4.18 -8.53
CA VAL A 50 20.37 2.73 -8.37
C VAL A 50 21.72 2.05 -8.32
N VAL A 51 21.88 1.11 -7.40
CA VAL A 51 23.03 0.20 -7.37
C VAL A 51 22.58 -1.17 -7.86
N VAL A 52 23.41 -1.78 -8.70
CA VAL A 52 23.20 -3.13 -9.21
C VAL A 52 24.47 -3.94 -8.96
N LEU A 53 24.30 -5.09 -8.33
CA LEU A 53 25.27 -6.17 -8.31
C LEU A 53 24.96 -7.09 -9.49
N VAL A 54 25.92 -7.21 -10.40
CA VAL A 54 25.86 -8.10 -11.57
C VAL A 54 26.56 -9.40 -11.18
N LYS A 55 25.80 -10.48 -11.07
CA LYS A 55 26.34 -11.81 -10.72
C LYS A 55 26.67 -12.57 -11.99
N ASN A 56 27.87 -13.14 -12.06
CA ASN A 56 28.33 -13.91 -13.23
C ASN A 56 28.11 -15.43 -13.11
N GLN A 57 27.85 -15.92 -11.89
CA GLN A 57 27.47 -17.31 -11.64
C GLN A 57 26.26 -17.36 -10.69
N THR A 58 25.40 -18.37 -10.87
CA THR A 58 24.40 -18.74 -9.87
C THR A 58 25.01 -19.80 -8.96
N ASP A 59 25.11 -19.52 -7.66
CA ASP A 59 25.48 -20.53 -6.67
C ASP A 59 24.41 -21.64 -6.65
N ASP A 60 24.59 -22.67 -7.48
CA ASP A 60 23.69 -23.83 -7.59
C ASP A 60 23.89 -24.83 -6.43
N GLN A 61 24.51 -24.43 -5.32
CA GLN A 61 24.55 -25.23 -4.10
C GLN A 61 23.58 -24.68 -3.06
N PRO A 62 22.51 -25.42 -2.70
CA PRO A 62 21.85 -25.18 -1.44
C PRO A 62 22.88 -25.44 -0.33
N CYS A 63 23.19 -24.43 0.49
CA CYS A 63 23.93 -24.66 1.73
C CYS A 63 23.25 -25.80 2.50
N PRO A 64 23.91 -26.95 2.73
CA PRO A 64 23.33 -27.97 3.58
C PRO A 64 23.23 -27.40 5.00
N PRO A 65 22.24 -27.81 5.81
CA PRO A 65 22.21 -27.47 7.22
C PRO A 65 23.26 -28.34 7.93
N SER A 66 24.55 -28.04 7.77
CA SER A 66 25.61 -28.76 8.47
C SER A 66 26.16 -27.90 9.61
N HIS A 67 25.70 -28.26 10.80
CA HIS A 67 26.39 -28.05 12.06
C HIS A 67 27.88 -28.43 11.93
N THR A 68 28.78 -27.45 11.96
CA THR A 68 30.10 -27.59 12.60
C THR A 68 30.81 -26.23 12.68
N SER A 69 31.31 -25.97 13.89
CA SER A 69 32.15 -24.86 14.31
C SER A 69 33.46 -24.77 13.50
N THR A 70 33.72 -23.62 12.87
CA THR A 70 34.86 -22.71 13.13
C THR A 70 35.00 -21.74 11.94
N GLY A 71 34.95 -20.43 12.22
CA GLY A 71 35.48 -19.34 11.39
C GLY A 71 35.37 -19.46 9.86
N TYR A 72 34.20 -19.15 9.29
CA TYR A 72 34.13 -18.80 7.87
C TYR A 72 34.46 -17.32 7.72
N THR A 73 35.65 -17.02 7.22
CA THR A 73 35.87 -15.79 6.47
C THR A 73 34.94 -15.84 5.27
N TRP A 74 33.87 -15.04 5.32
CA TRP A 74 33.03 -14.77 4.16
C TRP A 74 33.95 -14.26 3.06
N ASN A 75 34.25 -15.10 2.06
CA ASN A 75 34.88 -14.61 0.86
C ASN A 75 33.93 -13.56 0.29
N ALA A 76 34.37 -12.30 0.37
CA ALA A 76 33.77 -11.17 -0.31
C ALA A 76 33.60 -11.56 -1.79
N ALA A 77 32.47 -11.19 -2.38
CA ALA A 77 32.14 -11.21 -3.81
C ALA A 77 33.13 -12.02 -4.68
N ASP A 78 32.67 -13.15 -5.22
CA ASP A 78 33.42 -13.94 -6.20
C ASP A 78 34.12 -12.98 -7.18
N GLU A 79 35.41 -13.16 -7.49
CA GLU A 79 36.29 -12.14 -8.13
C GLU A 79 35.73 -11.55 -9.46
N ASN A 80 34.68 -12.16 -10.00
CA ASN A 80 34.00 -11.77 -11.22
C ASN A 80 32.72 -10.92 -11.03
N ASP A 81 32.14 -10.81 -9.84
CA ASP A 81 30.89 -10.05 -9.63
C ASP A 81 31.15 -8.54 -9.67
N LYS A 82 30.37 -7.80 -10.48
CA LYS A 82 30.57 -6.35 -10.69
C LYS A 82 29.49 -5.53 -9.97
N LEU A 83 29.91 -4.63 -9.09
CA LEU A 83 29.02 -3.64 -8.46
C LEU A 83 29.02 -2.34 -9.28
N ILE A 84 27.86 -1.98 -9.84
CA ILE A 84 27.68 -0.76 -10.64
C ILE A 84 26.71 0.21 -9.98
N TYR A 85 26.95 1.50 -10.19
CA TYR A 85 26.11 2.60 -9.73
C TYR A 85 25.61 3.41 -10.93
N LEU A 86 24.30 3.59 -10.97
CA LEU A 86 23.54 4.30 -12.00
C LEU A 86 22.99 5.59 -11.38
N LYS A 87 23.54 6.73 -11.78
CA LYS A 87 23.01 8.04 -11.35
C LYS A 87 21.65 8.30 -12.00
N ILE A 88 20.65 8.66 -11.19
CA ILE A 88 19.27 8.97 -11.62
C ILE A 88 18.92 10.45 -11.41
N GLU A 89 19.58 11.11 -10.46
CA GLU A 89 19.36 12.53 -10.13
C GLU A 89 19.46 13.45 -11.36
N GLN A 90 18.45 14.33 -11.53
CA GLN A 90 18.48 15.40 -12.53
C GLN A 90 19.21 16.60 -11.95
N SER A 91 20.34 16.96 -12.55
CA SER A 91 21.10 18.16 -12.27
C SER A 91 20.70 19.28 -13.24
N SER A 92 21.20 20.49 -13.02
CA SER A 92 20.89 21.68 -13.84
C SER A 92 21.74 21.84 -15.12
N LEU A 93 22.65 20.91 -15.45
CA LEU A 93 23.61 21.04 -16.56
C LEU A 93 23.21 20.12 -17.75
N TRP A 94 22.78 20.71 -18.86
CA TRP A 94 21.89 20.04 -19.82
C TRP A 94 22.55 19.01 -20.78
N GLU A 95 23.77 19.20 -21.27
CA GLU A 95 24.28 18.41 -22.41
C GLU A 95 25.02 17.10 -22.03
N GLN A 96 26.02 17.16 -21.14
CA GLN A 96 26.78 15.96 -20.74
C GLN A 96 25.89 14.97 -19.97
N GLU A 97 24.94 15.49 -19.18
CA GLU A 97 24.03 14.65 -18.40
C GLU A 97 23.02 13.89 -19.24
N GLN A 98 22.65 14.44 -20.40
CA GLN A 98 21.74 13.74 -21.30
C GLN A 98 22.39 12.49 -21.91
N ALA A 99 23.70 12.54 -22.18
CA ALA A 99 24.47 11.38 -22.62
C ALA A 99 24.62 10.33 -21.51
N HIS A 100 24.92 10.74 -20.27
CA HIS A 100 24.98 9.83 -19.12
C HIS A 100 23.62 9.21 -18.81
N LYS A 101 22.56 10.01 -18.82
CA LYS A 101 21.18 9.53 -18.62
C LYS A 101 20.81 8.48 -19.67
N LYS A 102 21.16 8.72 -20.94
CA LYS A 102 20.93 7.77 -22.04
C LYS A 102 21.70 6.48 -21.85
N PHE A 103 22.96 6.54 -21.39
CA PHE A 103 23.74 5.33 -21.12
C PHE A 103 23.23 4.55 -19.89
N SER A 104 22.88 5.24 -18.79
CA SER A 104 22.22 4.63 -17.64
C SER A 104 20.92 3.93 -18.04
N TRP A 105 20.14 4.57 -18.92
CA TRP A 105 18.95 3.94 -19.47
C TRP A 105 19.28 2.70 -20.30
N GLN A 106 20.27 2.76 -21.19
CA GLN A 106 20.68 1.62 -22.00
C GLN A 106 21.04 0.41 -21.13
N VAL A 107 21.83 0.63 -20.07
CA VAL A 107 22.18 -0.39 -19.07
C VAL A 107 20.94 -0.97 -18.39
N LEU A 108 20.06 -0.12 -17.85
CA LEU A 108 18.83 -0.55 -17.18
C LEU A 108 17.85 -1.28 -18.11
N PHE A 109 17.72 -0.79 -19.34
CA PHE A 109 16.87 -1.39 -20.35
C PHE A 109 17.36 -2.78 -20.72
N GLN A 110 18.66 -2.93 -20.98
CA GLN A 110 19.25 -4.22 -21.30
C GLN A 110 19.08 -5.21 -20.14
N MET A 111 19.34 -4.76 -18.90
CA MET A 111 19.06 -5.55 -17.69
C MET A 111 17.58 -6.03 -17.63
N LEU A 112 16.63 -5.16 -17.96
CA LEU A 112 15.19 -5.45 -18.03
C LEU A 112 14.75 -6.23 -19.30
N GLN A 113 15.66 -6.55 -20.22
CA GLN A 113 15.40 -7.45 -21.34
C GLN A 113 16.06 -8.82 -21.13
N CYS A 114 17.09 -8.90 -20.28
CA CYS A 114 17.72 -10.16 -19.93
C CYS A 114 16.69 -11.12 -19.31
N LYS A 115 16.76 -12.40 -19.70
CA LYS A 115 15.89 -13.49 -19.21
C LYS A 115 16.41 -14.10 -17.90
N VAL A 116 17.08 -13.30 -17.09
CA VAL A 116 17.71 -13.71 -15.84
C VAL A 116 17.02 -13.02 -14.66
N PRO A 117 17.06 -13.61 -13.45
CA PRO A 117 16.35 -13.05 -12.30
C PRO A 117 16.91 -11.67 -11.94
N ILE A 118 16.00 -10.72 -11.71
CA ILE A 118 16.30 -9.42 -11.13
C ILE A 118 15.72 -9.42 -9.72
N ILE A 119 16.54 -9.25 -8.69
CA ILE A 119 16.12 -9.23 -7.28
C ILE A 119 16.10 -7.77 -6.80
N CYS A 120 14.97 -7.32 -6.27
CA CYS A 120 14.84 -6.00 -5.67
C CYS A 120 13.95 -6.05 -4.42
N PHE A 121 14.43 -5.48 -3.31
CA PHE A 121 13.72 -5.55 -2.02
C PHE A 121 12.33 -4.89 -2.03
N ASN A 122 12.11 -3.89 -2.88
CA ASN A 122 10.79 -3.31 -3.10
C ASN A 122 10.68 -2.95 -4.58
N ALA A 123 10.30 -3.95 -5.36
CA ALA A 123 10.33 -3.92 -6.81
C ALA A 123 9.34 -2.91 -7.40
N LYS A 124 8.20 -2.68 -6.75
CA LYS A 124 7.20 -1.70 -7.18
C LYS A 124 7.79 -0.29 -7.17
N ASP A 125 8.46 0.09 -6.10
CA ASP A 125 9.05 1.43 -5.98
C ASP A 125 10.22 1.63 -6.96
N PHE A 126 11.00 0.57 -7.21
CA PHE A 126 12.03 0.56 -8.25
C PHE A 126 11.43 0.79 -9.64
N LEU A 127 10.46 -0.02 -10.06
CA LEU A 127 9.80 0.11 -11.36
C LEU A 127 9.08 1.46 -11.52
N ARG A 128 8.41 1.94 -10.46
CA ARG A 128 7.77 3.27 -10.45
C ARG A 128 8.79 4.38 -10.71
N THR A 129 9.96 4.29 -10.08
CA THR A 129 11.02 5.28 -10.25
C THR A 129 11.55 5.27 -11.69
N LEU A 130 11.78 4.10 -12.27
CA LEU A 130 12.18 3.98 -13.68
C LEU A 130 11.14 4.58 -14.64
N LEU A 131 9.86 4.30 -14.42
CA LEU A 131 8.77 4.88 -15.22
C LEU A 131 8.69 6.41 -15.08
N GLN A 132 8.99 6.97 -13.91
CA GLN A 132 8.99 8.42 -13.69
C GLN A 132 10.17 9.12 -14.38
N VAL A 133 11.34 8.48 -14.41
CA VAL A 133 12.58 9.07 -14.93
C VAL A 133 12.70 8.90 -16.46
N TYR A 134 12.25 7.76 -16.97
CA TYR A 134 12.42 7.31 -18.35
C TYR A 134 11.10 7.09 -19.09
N GLY A 135 9.96 7.53 -18.55
CA GLY A 135 8.63 7.28 -19.13
C GLY A 135 8.38 7.82 -20.54
N ASN A 136 9.25 8.69 -21.07
CA ASN A 136 9.20 9.10 -22.49
C ASN A 136 9.85 8.06 -23.42
N GLU A 137 10.74 7.22 -22.89
CA GLU A 137 11.49 6.19 -23.62
C GLU A 137 10.88 4.80 -23.39
N ILE A 138 10.05 4.64 -22.37
CA ILE A 138 9.39 3.39 -22.00
C ILE A 138 7.89 3.48 -22.23
N SER A 139 7.36 2.57 -23.07
CA SER A 139 5.96 2.21 -22.95
C SER A 139 5.82 1.21 -21.81
N TRP A 140 4.87 1.42 -20.89
CA TRP A 140 4.51 0.44 -19.84
C TRP A 140 4.19 -0.97 -20.39
N LYS A 141 3.96 -1.10 -21.71
CA LYS A 141 3.75 -2.35 -22.43
C LYS A 141 5.03 -3.14 -22.70
N GLN A 142 6.21 -2.52 -22.61
CA GLN A 142 7.50 -3.15 -22.90
C GLN A 142 8.09 -3.81 -21.64
N GLY A 143 8.77 -4.94 -21.81
CA GLY A 143 9.45 -5.69 -20.75
C GLY A 143 8.63 -6.86 -20.19
N ASN A 144 9.12 -8.08 -20.46
CA ASN A 144 8.66 -9.33 -19.85
C ASN A 144 9.45 -9.69 -18.60
N SER A 145 10.44 -8.89 -18.21
CA SER A 145 11.30 -9.23 -17.08
C SER A 145 10.56 -9.16 -15.76
N VAL A 146 10.74 -10.23 -15.01
CA VAL A 146 10.13 -10.47 -13.72
C VAL A 146 11.13 -10.06 -12.64
N VAL A 147 10.74 -9.12 -11.79
CA VAL A 147 11.56 -8.68 -10.66
C VAL A 147 11.11 -9.43 -9.42
N LEU A 148 11.98 -10.27 -8.86
CA LEU A 148 11.75 -11.01 -7.63
C LEU A 148 11.78 -10.05 -6.43
N ASP A 149 10.70 -10.05 -5.66
CA ASP A 149 10.54 -9.23 -4.46
C ASP A 149 10.48 -10.12 -3.20
N PRO A 150 11.51 -10.10 -2.34
CA PRO A 150 11.57 -10.95 -1.16
C PRO A 150 10.54 -10.55 -0.09
N ARG A 151 10.02 -9.31 -0.09
CA ARG A 151 8.97 -8.91 0.85
C ARG A 151 7.65 -9.59 0.48
N ILE A 152 7.34 -9.65 -0.81
CA ILE A 152 6.16 -10.35 -1.31
C ILE A 152 6.30 -11.86 -1.05
N ALA A 153 7.48 -12.44 -1.31
CA ALA A 153 7.73 -13.84 -1.02
C ALA A 153 7.56 -14.17 0.48
N ALA A 154 8.12 -13.35 1.37
CA ALA A 154 7.99 -13.52 2.80
C ALA A 154 6.54 -13.37 3.28
N TRP A 155 5.81 -12.40 2.72
CA TRP A 155 4.38 -12.20 3.01
C TRP A 155 3.52 -13.37 2.53
N LEU A 156 3.79 -13.97 1.37
CA LEU A 156 3.07 -15.16 0.91
C LEU A 156 3.24 -16.34 1.87
N ILE A 157 4.44 -16.52 2.43
CA ILE A 157 4.71 -17.58 3.40
C ILE A 157 3.98 -17.29 4.72
N ASN A 158 4.05 -16.04 5.22
CA ASN A 158 3.43 -15.63 6.47
C ASN A 158 2.64 -14.32 6.30
N PRO A 159 1.38 -14.37 5.86
CA PRO A 159 0.61 -13.16 5.55
C PRO A 159 0.18 -12.37 6.79
N SER A 160 0.17 -13.02 7.97
CA SER A 160 -0.17 -12.40 9.27
C SER A 160 0.97 -11.58 9.86
N ASP A 161 2.22 -11.81 9.43
CA ASP A 161 3.37 -11.08 9.95
C ASP A 161 3.32 -9.63 9.43
N THR A 162 3.83 -8.69 10.23
CA THR A 162 4.07 -7.33 9.73
C THR A 162 5.06 -7.39 8.58
N VAL A 163 4.82 -6.61 7.52
CA VAL A 163 5.71 -6.57 6.35
C VAL A 163 7.16 -6.36 6.80
N PRO A 164 8.07 -7.33 6.58
CA PRO A 164 9.35 -7.31 7.24
C PRO A 164 10.26 -6.23 6.64
N SER A 165 11.03 -5.56 7.50
CA SER A 165 12.19 -4.78 7.08
C SER A 165 13.30 -5.71 6.59
N PHE A 166 14.29 -5.15 5.89
CA PHE A 166 15.44 -5.95 5.45
C PHE A 166 16.20 -6.53 6.65
N ASP A 167 16.38 -5.76 7.72
CA ASP A 167 17.00 -6.25 8.96
C ASP A 167 16.21 -7.37 9.62
N CYS A 168 14.88 -7.31 9.59
CA CYS A 168 14.02 -8.40 10.09
C CYS A 168 14.24 -9.68 9.29
N LEU A 169 14.38 -9.57 7.96
CA LEU A 169 14.72 -10.72 7.11
C LEU A 169 16.14 -11.22 7.37
N ILE A 170 17.13 -10.33 7.54
CA ILE A 170 18.48 -10.76 7.92
C ILE A 170 18.45 -11.53 9.25
N GLN A 171 17.78 -11.00 10.26
CA GLN A 171 17.70 -11.65 11.56
C GLN A 171 17.00 -13.01 11.47
N LYS A 172 15.90 -13.11 10.71
CA LYS A 172 15.16 -14.37 10.56
C LYS A 172 15.96 -15.47 9.83
N TYR A 173 16.77 -15.11 8.86
CA TYR A 173 17.46 -16.06 7.97
C TYR A 173 18.93 -16.32 8.34
N PHE A 174 19.64 -15.33 8.89
CA PHE A 174 21.06 -15.44 9.22
C PHE A 174 21.35 -15.50 10.73
N GLU A 175 20.46 -15.01 11.59
CA GLU A 175 20.70 -15.02 13.04
C GLU A 175 19.85 -16.09 13.73
N LYS A 176 20.47 -16.87 14.63
CA LYS A 176 19.72 -17.77 15.50
C LYS A 176 18.78 -16.95 16.39
N PRO A 177 17.54 -17.40 16.66
CA PRO A 177 16.71 -16.74 17.66
C PRO A 177 17.45 -16.77 19.00
N PHE A 178 17.84 -15.60 19.50
CA PHE A 178 18.38 -15.46 20.84
C PHE A 178 17.29 -15.93 21.81
N SER A 179 17.53 -17.06 22.47
CA SER A 179 16.80 -17.47 23.66
C SER A 179 16.98 -16.38 24.70
N LYS A 180 15.91 -15.59 24.92
CA LYS A 180 15.87 -14.51 25.89
C LYS A 180 15.84 -15.14 27.29
N GLY A 181 17.01 -15.47 27.80
CA GLY A 181 17.21 -15.81 29.21
C GLY A 181 16.89 -14.58 30.05
N ALA A 182 15.92 -14.72 30.95
CA ALA A 182 15.72 -13.77 32.03
C ALA A 182 16.95 -13.82 32.94
N GLU A 183 17.58 -12.67 33.23
CA GLU A 183 18.14 -12.40 34.56
C GLU A 183 18.52 -10.92 34.75
N ASN A 184 17.95 -10.42 35.84
CA ASN A 184 18.12 -9.23 36.69
C ASN A 184 19.30 -8.23 36.54
N THR A 185 18.89 -6.99 36.85
CA THR A 185 19.61 -5.80 37.37
C THR A 185 21.03 -5.99 37.93
N ASP A 186 22.00 -5.20 37.45
CA ASP A 186 22.46 -3.97 38.13
C ASP A 186 23.61 -3.27 37.37
N THR A 187 23.96 -2.06 37.84
CA THR A 187 25.08 -1.18 37.46
C THR A 187 24.90 -0.25 36.26
N GLY A 188 24.37 0.94 36.58
CA GLY A 188 24.62 2.17 35.84
C GLY A 188 26.07 2.65 35.99
N THR A 189 26.40 3.69 35.21
CA THR A 189 27.69 4.40 35.14
C THR A 189 28.74 3.86 34.14
N LEU A 190 28.30 3.44 32.95
CA LEU A 190 29.18 3.35 31.77
C LEU A 190 28.44 3.62 30.44
N ARG A 191 27.29 4.30 30.48
CA ARG A 191 26.33 4.32 29.37
C ARG A 191 26.38 5.54 28.44
N ASN A 192 27.18 6.58 28.73
CA ASN A 192 27.13 7.81 27.93
C ASN A 192 28.32 8.02 26.97
N LEU A 193 29.43 7.28 27.11
CA LEU A 193 30.53 7.31 26.14
C LEU A 193 30.41 6.21 25.07
N SER A 194 29.78 5.07 25.41
CA SER A 194 29.54 3.94 24.49
C SER A 194 28.42 4.21 23.48
N VAL A 195 27.53 5.18 23.73
CA VAL A 195 26.41 5.49 22.83
C VAL A 195 26.86 6.40 21.68
N ILE A 196 27.80 7.32 21.91
CA ILE A 196 28.28 8.26 20.87
C ILE A 196 29.27 7.58 19.94
N ILE A 197 30.18 6.75 20.47
CA ILE A 197 31.12 5.94 19.68
C ILE A 197 30.37 4.81 18.96
N GLY A 198 29.34 4.22 19.60
CA GLY A 198 28.46 3.22 19.01
C GLY A 198 27.63 3.76 17.83
N PHE A 199 27.09 4.98 17.92
CA PHE A 199 26.34 5.59 16.81
C PHE A 199 27.23 5.94 15.61
N PHE A 200 28.45 6.43 15.84
CA PHE A 200 29.37 6.80 14.77
C PHE A 200 29.96 5.58 14.06
N LEU A 201 30.30 4.52 14.80
CA LEU A 201 30.70 3.22 14.24
C LEU A 201 29.52 2.47 13.59
N PHE A 202 28.29 2.58 14.12
CA PHE A 202 27.09 2.00 13.50
C PHE A 202 26.76 2.67 12.17
N TYR A 203 26.88 4.00 12.08
CA TYR A 203 26.76 4.72 10.81
C TYR A 203 27.90 4.38 9.84
N LEU A 204 29.14 4.23 10.30
CA LEU A 204 30.25 3.77 9.44
C LEU A 204 30.06 2.33 8.95
N TYR A 205 29.55 1.41 9.79
CA TYR A 205 29.28 0.01 9.42
C TYR A 205 28.12 -0.11 8.42
N GLN A 206 27.13 0.79 8.48
CA GLN A 206 25.97 0.78 7.60
C GLN A 206 26.33 1.13 6.14
N TYR A 207 27.37 1.95 5.91
CA TYR A 207 27.89 2.26 4.57
C TYR A 207 28.88 1.21 4.04
N GLN A 208 29.48 0.40 4.93
CA GLN A 208 30.63 -0.43 4.59
C GLN A 208 30.33 -1.86 4.16
N ASN A 209 29.14 -2.13 3.62
CA ASN A 209 29.08 -2.88 2.36
C ASN A 209 27.65 -2.99 1.80
N LEU A 210 27.21 -2.00 1.02
CA LEU A 210 26.00 -2.15 0.20
C LEU A 210 26.12 -3.35 -0.76
N GLY A 211 27.33 -3.65 -1.24
CA GLY A 211 27.61 -4.88 -2.01
C GLY A 211 27.29 -6.14 -1.21
N MET A 212 27.79 -6.28 0.02
CA MET A 212 27.44 -7.43 0.88
C MET A 212 25.95 -7.49 1.22
N ASN A 213 25.27 -6.35 1.38
CA ASN A 213 23.83 -6.34 1.60
C ASN A 213 23.06 -6.83 0.36
N LEU A 214 23.54 -6.53 -0.85
CA LEU A 214 22.99 -7.09 -2.08
C LEU A 214 23.28 -8.60 -2.19
N GLU A 215 24.46 -9.07 -1.80
CA GLU A 215 24.73 -10.52 -1.72
C GLU A 215 23.79 -11.22 -0.73
N LYS A 216 23.62 -10.65 0.47
CA LYS A 216 22.65 -11.16 1.46
C LYS A 216 21.22 -11.15 0.91
N LEU A 217 20.84 -10.11 0.17
CA LEU A 217 19.51 -10.00 -0.46
C LEU A 217 19.28 -11.12 -1.49
N TYR A 218 20.30 -11.46 -2.28
CA TYR A 218 20.26 -12.60 -3.20
C TYR A 218 20.00 -13.90 -2.46
N ASN A 219 20.82 -14.19 -1.44
CA ASN A 219 20.71 -15.41 -0.64
C ASN A 219 19.34 -15.52 0.04
N ILE A 220 18.85 -14.44 0.65
CA ILE A 220 17.50 -14.38 1.24
C ILE A 220 16.43 -14.71 0.20
N MET A 221 16.53 -14.15 -1.01
CA MET A 221 15.56 -14.42 -2.07
C MET A 221 15.63 -15.88 -2.53
N MET A 222 16.81 -16.49 -2.61
CA MET A 222 16.95 -17.91 -2.97
C MET A 222 16.35 -18.83 -1.91
N ASP A 223 16.60 -18.55 -0.63
CA ASP A 223 15.99 -19.29 0.50
C ASP A 223 14.46 -19.15 0.51
N LEU A 224 13.96 -17.93 0.31
CA LEU A 224 12.53 -17.67 0.17
C LEU A 224 11.92 -18.41 -1.03
N ALA A 225 12.63 -18.45 -2.16
CA ALA A 225 12.20 -19.20 -3.33
C ALA A 225 12.10 -20.70 -3.05
N HIS A 226 13.06 -21.26 -2.30
CA HIS A 226 12.98 -22.63 -1.84
C HIS A 226 11.77 -22.85 -0.90
N GLY A 227 11.56 -21.97 0.07
CA GLY A 227 10.41 -22.01 0.98
C GLY A 227 9.06 -21.93 0.24
N LEU A 228 8.94 -21.06 -0.75
CA LEU A 228 7.76 -20.96 -1.62
C LEU A 228 7.51 -22.25 -2.41
N LYS A 229 8.56 -22.87 -2.96
CA LYS A 229 8.45 -24.15 -3.67
C LYS A 229 8.01 -25.28 -2.72
N ALA A 230 8.61 -25.35 -1.53
CA ALA A 230 8.28 -26.35 -0.53
C ALA A 230 6.81 -26.28 -0.08
N GLN A 231 6.21 -25.08 -0.06
CA GLN A 231 4.80 -24.88 0.30
C GLN A 231 3.83 -24.85 -0.89
N GLY A 232 4.31 -25.09 -2.13
CA GLY A 232 3.47 -25.04 -3.34
C GLY A 232 3.03 -23.63 -3.75
N LEU A 233 3.61 -22.58 -3.17
CA LEU A 233 3.27 -21.17 -3.41
C LEU A 233 4.05 -20.55 -4.57
N TRP A 234 5.06 -21.24 -5.11
CA TRP A 234 5.91 -20.72 -6.18
C TRP A 234 5.12 -20.32 -7.43
N ASN A 235 4.15 -21.14 -7.85
CA ASN A 235 3.34 -20.82 -9.03
C ASN A 235 2.48 -19.57 -8.80
N LEU A 236 1.86 -19.42 -7.63
CA LEU A 236 1.09 -18.23 -7.26
C LEU A 236 1.97 -16.98 -7.28
N PHE A 237 3.17 -17.06 -6.68
CA PHE A 237 4.16 -15.99 -6.68
C PHE A 237 4.50 -15.55 -8.11
N CYS A 238 4.90 -16.49 -8.97
CA CYS A 238 5.35 -16.17 -10.33
C CYS A 238 4.23 -15.72 -11.28
N THR A 239 3.04 -16.29 -11.18
CA THR A 239 1.96 -16.08 -12.17
C THR A 239 0.99 -14.97 -11.80
N LEU A 240 0.84 -14.67 -10.51
CA LEU A 240 -0.13 -13.68 -10.02
C LEU A 240 0.59 -12.50 -9.37
N GLU A 241 1.42 -12.74 -8.36
CA GLU A 241 1.96 -11.66 -7.54
C GLU A 241 3.03 -10.83 -8.26
N LEU A 242 4.01 -11.48 -8.91
CA LEU A 242 5.09 -10.75 -9.57
C LEU A 242 4.63 -9.90 -10.78
N PRO A 243 3.75 -10.39 -11.67
CA PRO A 243 3.23 -9.56 -12.77
C PRO A 243 2.45 -8.34 -12.27
N LEU A 244 1.79 -8.45 -11.11
CA LEU A 244 1.00 -7.37 -10.52
C LEU A 244 1.86 -6.17 -10.11
N ILE A 245 3.11 -6.38 -9.70
CA ILE A 245 4.05 -5.32 -9.29
C ILE A 245 4.14 -4.22 -10.35
N LYS A 246 4.31 -4.62 -11.62
CA LYS A 246 4.41 -3.70 -12.76
C LYS A 246 3.11 -2.90 -12.94
N ILE A 247 1.96 -3.56 -12.82
CA ILE A 247 0.64 -2.92 -12.94
C ILE A 247 0.48 -1.86 -11.85
N LEU A 248 0.81 -2.19 -10.60
CA LEU A 248 0.72 -1.25 -9.48
C LEU A 248 1.67 -0.06 -9.66
N ALA A 249 2.91 -0.30 -10.11
CA ALA A 249 3.86 0.78 -10.41
C ALA A 249 3.31 1.73 -11.49
N VAL A 250 2.67 1.20 -12.54
CA VAL A 250 2.01 2.01 -13.59
C VAL A 250 0.83 2.78 -13.02
N MET A 251 -0.01 2.17 -12.18
CA MET A 251 -1.14 2.85 -11.55
C MET A 251 -0.69 4.03 -10.67
N GLU A 252 0.43 3.90 -9.96
CA GLU A 252 0.97 4.98 -9.11
C GLU A 252 1.61 6.14 -9.89
N THR A 253 2.05 5.90 -11.12
CA THR A 253 2.55 6.96 -12.02
C THR A 253 1.43 7.70 -12.75
N HIS A 254 0.26 7.08 -12.88
CA HIS A 254 -0.93 7.69 -13.47
C HIS A 254 -1.59 8.69 -12.51
N LYS A 255 -2.34 9.63 -13.09
CA LYS A 255 -2.98 10.74 -12.39
C LYS A 255 -4.48 10.69 -12.64
N ILE A 256 -5.26 10.75 -11.55
CA ILE A 256 -6.71 10.90 -11.62
C ILE A 256 -7.05 12.35 -11.32
N TYR A 257 -7.67 13.04 -12.27
CA TYR A 257 -8.01 14.45 -12.11
C TYR A 257 -9.19 14.60 -11.14
N VAL A 258 -9.17 15.69 -10.37
CA VAL A 258 -10.22 15.98 -9.40
C VAL A 258 -10.72 17.41 -9.60
N ASN A 259 -12.04 17.60 -9.58
CA ASN A 259 -12.62 18.94 -9.68
C ASN A 259 -12.44 19.72 -8.37
N LYS A 260 -11.39 20.55 -8.33
CA LYS A 260 -11.04 21.37 -7.15
C LYS A 260 -12.13 22.38 -6.76
N GLN A 261 -12.79 22.99 -7.75
CA GLN A 261 -13.83 23.98 -7.48
C GLN A 261 -15.06 23.32 -6.87
N GLU A 262 -15.47 22.18 -7.43
CA GLU A 262 -16.59 21.40 -6.91
C GLU A 262 -16.29 20.89 -5.50
N LEU A 263 -15.11 20.31 -5.27
CA LEU A 263 -14.64 19.92 -3.93
C LEU A 263 -14.83 21.03 -2.87
N LYS A 264 -14.43 22.26 -3.21
CA LYS A 264 -14.54 23.40 -2.28
C LYS A 264 -16.01 23.70 -1.97
N LYS A 265 -16.85 23.81 -3.01
CA LYS A 265 -18.29 24.07 -2.86
C LYS A 265 -18.96 22.98 -2.03
N THR A 266 -18.69 21.71 -2.35
CA THR A 266 -19.23 20.56 -1.62
C THR A 266 -18.82 20.59 -0.14
N SER A 267 -17.55 20.93 0.17
CA SER A 267 -17.07 21.04 1.55
C SER A 267 -17.82 22.11 2.35
N GLU A 268 -18.09 23.27 1.74
CA GLU A 268 -18.84 24.36 2.35
C GLU A 268 -20.30 23.97 2.60
N ILE A 269 -20.96 23.36 1.60
CA ILE A 269 -22.34 22.89 1.70
C ILE A 269 -22.50 21.85 2.82
N LEU A 270 -21.65 20.82 2.84
CA LEU A 270 -21.68 19.80 3.89
C LEU A 270 -21.35 20.40 5.26
N GLY A 271 -20.45 21.37 5.32
CA GLY A 271 -20.10 22.07 6.56
C GLY A 271 -21.27 22.86 7.16
N LEU A 272 -22.11 23.47 6.33
CA LEU A 272 -23.32 24.14 6.78
C LEU A 272 -24.34 23.12 7.34
N ARG A 273 -24.59 22.03 6.60
CA ARG A 273 -25.53 20.98 7.04
C ARG A 273 -25.10 20.32 8.36
N LEU A 274 -23.79 20.13 8.57
CA LEU A 274 -23.29 19.59 9.85
C LEU A 274 -23.59 20.50 11.05
N LYS A 275 -23.51 21.82 10.87
CA LYS A 275 -23.84 22.77 11.94
C LYS A 275 -25.33 22.75 12.27
N GLU A 276 -26.18 22.63 11.26
CA GLU A 276 -27.63 22.48 11.46
C GLU A 276 -27.95 21.17 12.22
N LEU A 277 -27.39 20.05 11.79
CA LEU A 277 -27.58 18.75 12.44
C LEU A 277 -27.04 18.73 13.89
N GLU A 278 -25.94 19.42 14.15
CA GLU A 278 -25.40 19.57 15.51
C GLU A 278 -26.38 20.34 16.40
N GLN A 279 -26.94 21.44 15.91
CA GLN A 279 -27.94 22.21 16.63
C GLN A 279 -29.23 21.39 16.87
N GLU A 280 -29.75 20.73 15.83
CA GLU A 280 -30.92 19.84 15.93
C GLU A 280 -30.68 18.70 16.95
N ALA A 281 -29.48 18.14 16.99
CA ALA A 281 -29.12 17.10 17.96
C ALA A 281 -29.06 17.62 19.40
N HIS A 282 -28.48 18.81 19.63
CA HIS A 282 -28.43 19.42 20.96
C HIS A 282 -29.82 19.78 21.47
N GLU A 283 -30.70 20.27 20.60
CA GLU A 283 -32.10 20.55 20.93
C GLU A 283 -32.86 19.26 21.26
N ALA A 284 -32.72 18.23 20.43
CA ALA A 284 -33.36 16.92 20.67
C ALA A 284 -32.86 16.24 21.95
N ALA A 285 -31.56 16.38 22.27
CA ALA A 285 -30.97 15.82 23.48
C ALA A 285 -31.28 16.63 24.75
N GLY A 286 -31.67 17.91 24.62
CA GLY A 286 -31.83 18.84 25.73
C GLY A 286 -30.50 19.31 26.36
N GLU A 287 -29.36 19.01 25.73
CA GLU A 287 -28.04 19.38 26.21
C GLU A 287 -26.99 19.43 25.11
N ARG A 288 -25.85 20.06 25.40
CA ARG A 288 -24.70 20.11 24.50
C ARG A 288 -23.74 18.97 24.79
N PHE A 289 -23.35 18.27 23.72
CA PHE A 289 -22.33 17.23 23.76
C PHE A 289 -21.62 17.15 22.41
N LEU A 290 -20.48 16.47 22.38
CA LEU A 290 -19.69 16.28 21.16
C LEU A 290 -20.25 15.10 20.35
N LEU A 291 -20.91 15.38 19.22
CA LEU A 291 -21.53 14.35 18.35
C LEU A 291 -20.52 13.35 17.76
N THR A 292 -19.25 13.75 17.59
CA THR A 292 -18.18 12.87 17.13
C THR A 292 -17.70 11.91 18.22
N SER A 293 -18.04 12.17 19.50
CA SER A 293 -17.71 11.29 20.62
C SER A 293 -18.78 10.21 20.79
N SER A 294 -18.41 8.98 20.45
CA SER A 294 -19.29 7.81 20.68
C SER A 294 -19.54 7.55 22.17
N CYS A 295 -18.65 8.00 23.06
CA CYS A 295 -18.82 7.89 24.51
C CYS A 295 -19.91 8.83 25.02
N GLN A 296 -19.79 10.13 24.71
CA GLN A 296 -20.78 11.12 25.14
C GLN A 296 -22.16 10.81 24.55
N LEU A 297 -22.22 10.45 23.26
CA LEU A 297 -23.49 10.05 22.64
C LEU A 297 -24.13 8.85 23.35
N ARG A 298 -23.32 7.88 23.81
CA ARG A 298 -23.82 6.71 24.55
C ARG A 298 -24.44 7.14 25.88
N GLU A 299 -23.79 8.01 26.62
CA GLU A 299 -24.30 8.56 27.88
C GLU A 299 -25.65 9.28 27.66
N VAL A 300 -25.75 10.11 26.62
CA VAL A 300 -27.02 10.79 26.28
C VAL A 300 -28.12 9.78 25.96
N LEU A 301 -27.87 8.83 25.05
CA LEU A 301 -28.89 7.88 24.59
C LEU A 301 -29.36 6.92 25.67
N PHE A 302 -28.46 6.45 26.54
CA PHE A 302 -28.76 5.34 27.43
C PHE A 302 -28.79 5.70 28.91
N ASP A 303 -28.01 6.67 29.38
CA ASP A 303 -28.04 7.03 30.80
C ASP A 303 -29.10 8.10 31.06
N LYS A 304 -29.22 9.07 30.15
CA LYS A 304 -30.19 10.18 30.27
C LYS A 304 -31.53 9.87 29.64
N LEU A 305 -31.56 9.62 28.33
CA LEU A 305 -32.79 9.32 27.60
C LEU A 305 -33.31 7.90 27.86
N LYS A 306 -32.46 7.01 28.39
CA LYS A 306 -32.80 5.63 28.76
C LYS A 306 -33.48 4.84 27.64
N LEU A 307 -33.13 5.09 26.38
CA LEU A 307 -33.82 4.48 25.23
C LEU A 307 -33.68 2.95 25.19
N HIS A 308 -32.67 2.39 25.86
CA HIS A 308 -32.49 0.95 25.98
C HIS A 308 -33.56 0.25 26.82
N THR A 309 -34.26 0.97 27.71
CA THR A 309 -35.37 0.38 28.50
C THR A 309 -36.64 0.27 27.69
N LEU A 310 -36.71 0.96 26.54
CA LEU A 310 -37.87 1.02 25.65
C LEU A 310 -37.75 0.07 24.45
N CYS A 311 -36.62 -0.64 24.31
CA CYS A 311 -36.35 -1.52 23.18
C CYS A 311 -35.75 -2.85 23.65
N GLU A 312 -36.38 -3.98 23.28
CA GLU A 312 -35.83 -5.30 23.59
C GLU A 312 -34.62 -5.63 22.69
N LYS A 313 -33.55 -6.16 23.30
CA LYS A 313 -32.35 -6.71 22.64
C LYS A 313 -31.56 -5.72 21.75
N LEU A 314 -30.83 -4.83 22.41
CA LEU A 314 -29.78 -4.02 21.78
C LEU A 314 -28.41 -4.71 21.79
N HIS A 315 -27.69 -4.57 20.69
CA HIS A 315 -26.33 -5.10 20.53
C HIS A 315 -25.34 -4.40 21.48
N ARG A 316 -24.47 -5.18 22.14
CA ARG A 316 -23.44 -4.70 23.07
C ARG A 316 -22.05 -4.84 22.44
N THR A 317 -21.10 -4.00 22.86
CA THR A 317 -19.71 -4.09 22.41
C THR A 317 -19.04 -5.31 23.02
N GLU A 318 -18.25 -6.04 22.22
CA GLU A 318 -17.59 -7.28 22.66
C GLU A 318 -16.66 -7.07 23.86
N ILE A 319 -15.88 -5.99 23.83
CA ILE A 319 -14.82 -5.71 24.81
C ILE A 319 -15.37 -5.17 26.14
N GLN A 320 -16.30 -4.20 26.09
CA GLN A 320 -16.77 -3.48 27.28
C GLN A 320 -18.20 -3.85 27.68
N GLN A 321 -18.89 -4.69 26.90
CA GLN A 321 -20.29 -5.07 27.13
C GLN A 321 -21.25 -3.88 27.28
N LEU A 322 -20.89 -2.73 26.69
CA LEU A 322 -21.69 -1.51 26.69
C LEU A 322 -22.60 -1.49 25.47
N VAL A 323 -23.78 -0.88 25.60
CA VAL A 323 -24.69 -0.74 24.45
C VAL A 323 -24.00 0.08 23.36
N SER A 324 -23.96 -0.47 22.14
CA SER A 324 -23.25 0.13 21.02
C SER A 324 -24.03 1.34 20.47
N THR A 325 -23.33 2.35 19.97
CA THR A 325 -23.95 3.42 19.16
C THR A 325 -23.82 3.13 17.67
N SER A 326 -23.61 1.87 17.27
CA SER A 326 -23.55 1.43 15.86
C SER A 326 -24.82 1.77 15.08
N GLU A 327 -24.70 1.86 13.75
CA GLU A 327 -25.83 2.09 12.84
C GLU A 327 -27.01 1.14 13.07
N VAL A 328 -26.74 -0.16 13.26
CA VAL A 328 -27.77 -1.17 13.56
C VAL A 328 -28.58 -0.83 14.82
N VAL A 329 -27.91 -0.35 15.88
CA VAL A 329 -28.58 0.05 17.11
C VAL A 329 -29.35 1.35 16.92
N LEU A 330 -28.76 2.36 16.27
CA LEU A 330 -29.43 3.64 16.04
C LEU A 330 -30.68 3.50 15.17
N ASN A 331 -30.65 2.63 14.14
CA ASN A 331 -31.82 2.33 13.31
C ASN A 331 -32.98 1.72 14.12
N LYS A 332 -32.70 0.88 15.12
CA LYS A 332 -33.74 0.35 16.02
C LYS A 332 -34.33 1.41 16.94
N LEU A 333 -33.61 2.49 17.22
CA LEU A 333 -34.00 3.52 18.17
C LEU A 333 -34.68 4.74 17.52
N GLN A 334 -34.64 4.85 16.19
CA GLN A 334 -35.10 6.04 15.48
C GLN A 334 -36.59 6.35 15.64
N ASP A 335 -37.42 5.32 15.87
CA ASP A 335 -38.86 5.49 16.09
C ASP A 335 -39.19 5.89 17.53
N LEU A 336 -38.25 5.71 18.46
CA LEU A 336 -38.42 6.00 19.89
C LEU A 336 -38.02 7.44 20.24
N HIS A 337 -37.08 8.02 19.49
CA HIS A 337 -36.57 9.36 19.73
C HIS A 337 -35.99 9.96 18.44
N PRO A 338 -36.10 11.29 18.20
CA PRO A 338 -35.55 11.92 17.00
C PRO A 338 -34.01 11.87 16.92
N LEU A 339 -33.33 11.90 18.07
CA LEU A 339 -31.86 11.97 18.14
C LEU A 339 -31.13 10.87 17.33
N PRO A 340 -31.45 9.56 17.44
CA PRO A 340 -30.83 8.53 16.60
C PRO A 340 -30.84 8.82 15.09
N LYS A 341 -31.96 9.30 14.54
CA LYS A 341 -32.08 9.65 13.12
C LYS A 341 -31.15 10.81 12.75
N ILE A 342 -31.13 11.86 13.57
CA ILE A 342 -30.25 13.03 13.39
C ILE A 342 -28.77 12.60 13.41
N ILE A 343 -28.40 11.70 14.32
CA ILE A 343 -27.03 11.20 14.45
C ILE A 343 -26.61 10.34 13.24
N LEU A 344 -27.51 9.51 12.72
CA LEU A 344 -27.26 8.73 11.50
C LEU A 344 -26.95 9.66 10.33
N GLU A 345 -27.78 10.69 10.12
CA GLU A 345 -27.55 11.69 9.08
C GLU A 345 -26.24 12.46 9.32
N TYR A 346 -25.99 12.93 10.55
CA TYR A 346 -24.75 13.62 10.91
C TYR A 346 -23.52 12.79 10.57
N ARG A 347 -23.51 11.50 10.93
CA ARG A 347 -22.38 10.59 10.63
C ARG A 347 -22.18 10.40 9.14
N GLN A 348 -23.27 10.28 8.37
CA GLN A 348 -23.22 10.14 6.93
C GLN A 348 -22.62 11.39 6.26
N VAL A 349 -23.14 12.57 6.60
CA VAL A 349 -22.66 13.88 6.10
C VAL A 349 -21.22 14.14 6.57
N HIS A 350 -20.90 13.82 7.82
CA HIS A 350 -19.57 14.03 8.40
C HIS A 350 -18.53 13.16 7.70
N LYS A 351 -18.83 11.87 7.47
CA LYS A 351 -17.93 10.96 6.72
C LYS A 351 -17.75 11.43 5.28
N MET A 352 -18.83 11.86 4.63
CA MET A 352 -18.76 12.44 3.28
C MET A 352 -17.80 13.64 3.23
N LYS A 353 -17.96 14.59 4.15
CA LYS A 353 -17.12 15.79 4.20
C LYS A 353 -15.68 15.47 4.60
N SER A 354 -15.49 14.82 5.74
CA SER A 354 -14.18 14.60 6.36
C SER A 354 -13.31 13.68 5.51
N THR A 355 -13.84 12.52 5.11
CA THR A 355 -13.04 11.50 4.42
C THR A 355 -13.00 11.75 2.91
N TYR A 356 -14.17 11.95 2.28
CA TYR A 356 -14.26 11.91 0.82
C TYR A 356 -14.08 13.26 0.13
N VAL A 357 -14.23 14.38 0.86
CA VAL A 357 -14.04 15.72 0.32
C VAL A 357 -12.76 16.36 0.85
N ASP A 358 -12.67 16.59 2.17
CA ASP A 358 -11.53 17.26 2.79
C ASP A 358 -10.28 16.37 2.79
N GLY A 359 -10.42 15.09 3.13
CA GLY A 359 -9.34 14.10 3.05
C GLY A 359 -8.82 13.93 1.62
N LEU A 360 -9.71 13.92 0.62
CA LEU A 360 -9.33 13.88 -0.79
C LEU A 360 -8.57 15.14 -1.20
N ARG A 361 -9.03 16.32 -0.76
CA ARG A 361 -8.35 17.60 -1.00
C ARG A 361 -6.94 17.63 -0.40
N ALA A 362 -6.72 17.04 0.77
CA ALA A 362 -5.40 16.95 1.40
C ALA A 362 -4.42 16.06 0.61
N CYS A 363 -4.91 15.05 -0.10
CA CYS A 363 -4.10 14.15 -0.92
C CYS A 363 -3.78 14.72 -2.31
N MET A 364 -4.41 15.84 -2.71
CA MET A 364 -4.32 16.38 -4.05
C MET A 364 -2.99 17.13 -4.29
N LYS A 365 -2.31 16.81 -5.41
CA LYS A 365 -1.13 17.52 -5.90
C LYS A 365 -1.42 18.06 -7.30
N LYS A 366 -1.30 19.38 -7.49
CA LYS A 366 -1.47 20.04 -8.81
C LYS A 366 -2.78 19.66 -9.56
N GLY A 367 -3.88 19.46 -8.84
CA GLY A 367 -5.21 19.17 -9.42
C GLY A 367 -5.51 17.69 -9.71
N PHE A 368 -4.63 16.79 -9.30
CA PHE A 368 -4.83 15.35 -9.42
C PHE A 368 -4.46 14.62 -8.13
N ILE A 369 -4.88 13.37 -8.04
CA ILE A 369 -4.48 12.43 -6.99
C ILE A 369 -3.86 11.19 -7.62
N SER A 370 -3.06 10.48 -6.83
CA SER A 370 -2.56 9.14 -7.13
C SER A 370 -2.53 8.37 -5.83
N SER A 371 -3.19 7.22 -5.78
CA SER A 371 -3.20 6.36 -4.58
C SER A 371 -1.95 5.53 -4.54
N THR A 372 -1.38 5.30 -3.36
CA THR A 372 -0.32 4.32 -3.15
C THR A 372 -0.95 2.96 -2.87
N TRP A 373 -0.56 1.94 -3.63
CA TRP A 373 -1.04 0.57 -3.53
C TRP A 373 -0.10 -0.27 -2.67
N ASN A 374 -0.65 -1.14 -1.85
CA ASN A 374 0.10 -2.06 -1.01
C ASN A 374 -0.41 -3.50 -1.23
N GLN A 375 0.48 -4.31 -1.79
CA GLN A 375 0.25 -5.72 -2.15
C GLN A 375 0.33 -6.62 -0.92
N THR A 376 1.25 -6.34 -0.01
CA THR A 376 1.47 -7.10 1.23
C THR A 376 0.67 -6.52 2.41
N GLY A 377 -0.47 -5.88 2.13
CA GLY A 377 -1.20 -5.07 3.11
C GLY A 377 -2.30 -5.82 3.87
N THR A 378 -2.77 -6.95 3.36
CA THR A 378 -3.86 -7.71 3.97
C THR A 378 -3.50 -9.19 4.06
N VAL A 379 -4.06 -9.87 5.06
CA VAL A 379 -3.91 -11.33 5.19
C VAL A 379 -4.69 -12.11 4.13
N THR A 380 -5.69 -11.46 3.53
CA THR A 380 -6.63 -12.07 2.57
C THR A 380 -6.11 -12.11 1.12
N GLY A 381 -4.92 -11.56 0.86
CA GLY A 381 -4.41 -11.38 -0.51
C GLY A 381 -5.00 -10.17 -1.27
N ARG A 382 -5.92 -9.42 -0.66
CA ARG A 382 -6.48 -8.20 -1.25
C ARG A 382 -5.47 -7.05 -1.24
N LEU A 383 -5.46 -6.30 -2.34
CA LEU A 383 -4.77 -5.01 -2.42
C LEU A 383 -5.38 -4.00 -1.43
N SER A 384 -4.53 -3.14 -0.86
CA SER A 384 -4.96 -1.98 -0.09
C SER A 384 -4.42 -0.69 -0.71
N ALA A 385 -5.18 0.40 -0.60
CA ALA A 385 -4.81 1.71 -1.13
C ALA A 385 -4.74 2.78 -0.02
N LYS A 386 -3.79 3.71 -0.13
CA LYS A 386 -3.64 4.86 0.78
C LYS A 386 -3.30 6.16 0.05
N HIS A 387 -3.61 7.29 0.70
CA HIS A 387 -3.31 8.65 0.24
C HIS A 387 -3.76 9.01 -1.19
N PRO A 388 -5.06 8.89 -1.52
CA PRO A 388 -6.17 8.47 -0.68
C PRO A 388 -6.48 6.96 -0.80
N ASN A 389 -7.33 6.43 0.09
CA ASN A 389 -7.90 5.09 -0.11
C ASN A 389 -9.03 5.16 -1.14
N ILE A 390 -8.70 4.93 -2.42
CA ILE A 390 -9.69 4.98 -3.51
C ILE A 390 -10.72 3.84 -3.45
N GLN A 391 -10.35 2.69 -2.87
CA GLN A 391 -11.26 1.55 -2.71
C GLN A 391 -12.39 1.86 -1.72
N GLY A 392 -12.12 2.71 -0.73
CA GLY A 392 -13.06 3.11 0.32
C GLY A 392 -13.99 4.26 -0.04
N ILE A 393 -13.92 4.83 -1.25
CA ILE A 393 -14.79 5.93 -1.66
C ILE A 393 -16.23 5.44 -1.81
N SER A 394 -17.15 6.07 -1.08
CA SER A 394 -18.57 5.69 -1.08
C SER A 394 -19.15 5.60 -2.49
N LYS A 395 -19.83 4.48 -2.77
CA LYS A 395 -20.64 4.31 -3.99
C LYS A 395 -21.97 5.06 -3.88
N HIS A 396 -22.53 5.13 -2.68
CA HIS A 396 -23.82 5.76 -2.42
C HIS A 396 -23.66 7.27 -2.25
N PRO A 397 -24.48 8.06 -2.96
CA PRO A 397 -24.53 9.50 -2.74
C PRO A 397 -25.20 9.84 -1.41
N VAL A 398 -25.00 11.07 -0.96
CA VAL A 398 -25.73 11.67 0.16
C VAL A 398 -26.65 12.73 -0.38
N THR A 399 -27.92 12.66 0.01
CA THR A 399 -28.92 13.68 -0.31
C THR A 399 -29.08 14.60 0.89
N ILE A 400 -28.98 15.89 0.66
CA ILE A 400 -29.18 16.93 1.67
C ILE A 400 -30.28 17.86 1.22
N THR A 401 -31.11 18.30 2.16
CA THR A 401 -32.15 19.28 1.94
C THR A 401 -31.63 20.65 2.33
N LYS A 402 -31.47 21.55 1.36
CA LYS A 402 -31.04 22.92 1.61
C LYS A 402 -32.27 23.79 1.87
N LYS A 403 -32.46 24.19 3.14
CA LYS A 403 -33.49 25.15 3.52
C LYS A 403 -33.10 26.54 3.02
N GLN A 404 -33.80 27.07 2.02
CA GLN A 404 -33.63 28.45 1.60
C GLN A 404 -34.52 29.36 2.46
N TYR A 405 -33.95 30.32 3.17
CA TYR A 405 -34.69 31.31 3.99
C TYR A 405 -35.33 32.44 3.15
N ILE A 406 -35.66 32.19 1.88
CA ILE A 406 -36.33 33.16 1.02
C ILE A 406 -37.81 32.78 0.95
N LYS A 407 -38.68 33.70 1.41
CA LYS A 407 -40.15 33.55 1.36
C LYS A 407 -40.59 33.16 -0.05
N GLY A 408 -41.08 31.92 -0.22
CA GLY A 408 -41.72 31.44 -1.45
C GLY A 408 -40.88 30.57 -2.40
N LYS A 409 -39.69 30.09 -2.02
CA LYS A 409 -38.94 29.08 -2.80
C LYS A 409 -38.83 27.76 -2.04
N GLU A 410 -39.11 26.67 -2.76
CA GLU A 410 -39.10 25.29 -2.27
C GLU A 410 -37.73 24.87 -1.70
N GLU A 411 -37.75 23.78 -0.94
CA GLU A 411 -36.56 23.10 -0.46
C GLU A 411 -35.71 22.58 -1.62
N ASP A 412 -34.46 23.05 -1.75
CA ASP A 412 -33.54 22.54 -2.78
C ASP A 412 -32.92 21.22 -2.31
N ILE A 413 -33.25 20.13 -2.99
CA ILE A 413 -32.64 18.81 -2.75
C ILE A 413 -31.32 18.73 -3.53
N ILE A 414 -30.20 18.58 -2.81
CA ILE A 414 -28.87 18.43 -3.40
C ILE A 414 -28.40 17.00 -3.17
N THR A 415 -28.04 16.30 -4.26
CA THR A 415 -27.45 14.96 -4.18
C THR A 415 -25.95 15.04 -4.46
N ILE A 416 -25.14 14.61 -3.50
CA ILE A 416 -23.68 14.68 -3.53
C ILE A 416 -23.12 13.26 -3.64
N SER A 417 -22.46 12.96 -4.76
CA SER A 417 -21.69 11.73 -4.92
C SER A 417 -20.20 12.05 -4.88
N PRO A 418 -19.39 11.41 -4.02
CA PRO A 418 -17.96 11.67 -3.99
C PRO A 418 -17.25 11.12 -5.23
N ARG A 419 -17.85 10.15 -5.93
CA ARG A 419 -17.26 9.55 -7.14
C ARG A 419 -17.32 10.48 -8.36
N THR A 420 -18.24 11.44 -8.39
CA THR A 420 -18.33 12.42 -9.49
C THR A 420 -17.23 13.50 -9.41
N LEU A 421 -16.51 13.57 -8.28
CA LEU A 421 -15.37 14.46 -8.12
C LEU A 421 -14.17 14.01 -8.96
N PHE A 422 -14.07 12.71 -9.27
CA PHE A 422 -13.06 12.16 -10.16
C PHE A 422 -13.48 12.37 -11.60
N VAL A 423 -12.63 13.04 -12.38
CA VAL A 423 -12.89 13.34 -13.78
C VAL A 423 -11.81 12.71 -14.65
N SER A 424 -12.21 12.23 -15.83
CA SER A 424 -11.26 11.75 -16.81
C SER A 424 -10.47 12.91 -17.41
N LYS A 425 -9.31 12.60 -17.98
CA LYS A 425 -8.56 13.57 -18.80
C LYS A 425 -9.43 14.01 -19.99
N GLN A 426 -9.29 15.25 -20.43
CA GLN A 426 -9.96 15.73 -21.66
C GLN A 426 -9.66 14.80 -22.85
N GLY A 427 -10.70 14.46 -23.60
CA GLY A 427 -10.64 13.51 -24.72
C GLY A 427 -10.61 12.03 -24.30
N CYS A 428 -10.69 11.73 -23.01
CA CYS A 428 -10.75 10.37 -22.47
C CYS A 428 -12.05 10.15 -21.68
N THR A 429 -12.46 8.90 -21.54
CA THR A 429 -13.57 8.49 -20.66
C THR A 429 -13.11 7.37 -19.72
N PHE A 430 -13.78 7.22 -18.58
CA PHE A 430 -13.58 6.06 -17.72
C PHE A 430 -14.37 4.86 -18.26
N LEU A 431 -13.71 3.70 -18.29
CA LEU A 431 -14.34 2.40 -18.50
C LEU A 431 -14.23 1.62 -17.19
N ALA A 432 -15.37 1.20 -16.65
CA ALA A 432 -15.43 0.34 -15.48
C ALA A 432 -15.88 -1.06 -15.89
N ALA A 433 -15.17 -2.08 -15.42
CA ALA A 433 -15.55 -3.47 -15.53
C ALA A 433 -15.61 -4.04 -14.10
N ASP A 434 -16.75 -4.64 -13.75
CA ASP A 434 -16.99 -5.20 -12.42
C ASP A 434 -17.45 -6.65 -12.59
N PHE A 435 -17.04 -7.52 -11.66
CA PHE A 435 -17.49 -8.90 -11.66
C PHE A 435 -18.85 -8.98 -10.98
N SER A 436 -19.89 -9.30 -11.74
CA SER A 436 -21.23 -9.48 -11.19
C SER A 436 -21.26 -10.63 -10.17
N HIS A 437 -21.46 -10.28 -8.90
CA HIS A 437 -21.69 -11.23 -7.82
C HIS A 437 -20.54 -12.22 -7.57
N ILE A 438 -19.29 -11.77 -7.74
CA ILE A 438 -18.11 -12.66 -7.69
C ILE A 438 -18.02 -13.51 -6.43
N GLU A 439 -18.28 -12.94 -5.25
CA GLU A 439 -18.20 -13.69 -3.98
C GLU A 439 -19.30 -14.77 -3.88
N LEU A 440 -20.51 -14.47 -4.35
CA LEU A 440 -21.61 -15.44 -4.35
C LEU A 440 -21.38 -16.54 -5.40
N ARG A 441 -20.75 -16.22 -6.53
CA ARG A 441 -20.34 -17.21 -7.54
C ARG A 441 -19.24 -18.12 -7.03
N ILE A 442 -18.23 -17.57 -6.36
CA ILE A 442 -17.18 -18.37 -5.70
C ILE A 442 -17.80 -19.25 -4.61
N LEU A 443 -18.73 -18.72 -3.81
CA LEU A 443 -19.44 -19.51 -2.80
C LEU A 443 -20.23 -20.65 -3.43
N ALA A 444 -20.96 -20.40 -4.53
CA ALA A 444 -21.70 -21.43 -5.24
C ALA A 444 -20.78 -22.54 -5.78
N ASP A 445 -19.63 -22.19 -6.34
CA ASP A 445 -18.62 -23.14 -6.82
C ASP A 445 -18.05 -23.99 -5.67
N LEU A 446 -17.60 -23.35 -4.59
CA LEU A 446 -16.97 -24.02 -3.45
C LEU A 446 -17.96 -24.87 -2.64
N SER A 447 -19.20 -24.40 -2.47
CA SER A 447 -20.24 -25.15 -1.73
C SER A 447 -20.88 -26.24 -2.58
N SER A 448 -20.84 -26.10 -3.91
CA SER A 448 -21.56 -26.94 -4.86
C SER A 448 -23.06 -27.08 -4.51
N GLU A 449 -23.65 -26.04 -3.92
CA GLU A 449 -25.06 -26.04 -3.53
C GLU A 449 -25.95 -25.97 -4.78
N PRO A 450 -26.85 -26.96 -4.99
CA PRO A 450 -27.61 -27.07 -6.24
C PRO A 450 -28.47 -25.85 -6.59
N GLU A 451 -29.14 -25.23 -5.61
CA GLU A 451 -30.02 -24.08 -5.88
C GLU A 451 -29.21 -22.83 -6.28
N LEU A 452 -28.09 -22.56 -5.63
CA LEU A 452 -27.15 -21.49 -5.99
C LEU A 452 -26.53 -21.73 -7.37
N LEU A 453 -26.12 -22.96 -7.69
CA LEU A 453 -25.58 -23.27 -9.01
C LEU A 453 -26.63 -23.07 -10.10
N LYS A 454 -27.86 -23.54 -9.87
CA LYS A 454 -28.99 -23.35 -10.79
C LYS A 454 -29.28 -21.87 -11.01
N LEU A 455 -29.30 -21.08 -9.93
CA LEU A 455 -29.48 -19.62 -9.96
C LEU A 455 -28.49 -18.92 -10.89
N PHE A 456 -27.26 -19.42 -11.02
CA PHE A 456 -26.24 -18.83 -11.91
C PHE A 456 -26.20 -19.42 -13.33
N GLN A 457 -26.90 -20.53 -13.57
CA GLN A 457 -26.99 -21.18 -14.89
C GLN A 457 -28.21 -20.73 -15.69
N GLU A 458 -29.21 -20.14 -15.02
CA GLU A 458 -30.40 -19.60 -15.68
C GLU A 458 -30.10 -18.30 -16.44
N PRO A 459 -30.33 -18.25 -17.77
CA PRO A 459 -29.90 -17.15 -18.63
C PRO A 459 -30.71 -15.85 -18.46
N GLU A 460 -31.82 -15.86 -17.72
CA GLU A 460 -32.81 -14.77 -17.66
C GLU A 460 -32.78 -13.95 -16.36
N ILE A 461 -31.90 -14.26 -15.42
CA ILE A 461 -31.89 -13.57 -14.11
C ILE A 461 -31.12 -12.25 -14.22
N THR A 462 -31.86 -11.18 -14.51
CA THR A 462 -31.32 -9.80 -14.57
C THR A 462 -30.84 -9.30 -13.20
N ASP A 463 -31.48 -9.75 -12.10
CA ASP A 463 -31.10 -9.42 -10.73
C ASP A 463 -31.16 -10.65 -9.81
N ILE A 464 -29.96 -11.17 -9.52
CA ILE A 464 -29.76 -12.38 -8.73
C ILE A 464 -30.14 -12.15 -7.27
N PHE A 465 -29.90 -10.97 -6.72
CA PHE A 465 -30.23 -10.67 -5.33
C PHE A 465 -31.73 -10.47 -5.14
N ALA A 466 -32.43 -9.86 -6.10
CA ALA A 466 -33.89 -9.76 -6.06
C ALA A 466 -34.54 -11.15 -6.07
N THR A 467 -34.02 -12.05 -6.92
CA THR A 467 -34.50 -13.44 -6.99
C THR A 467 -34.21 -14.19 -5.71
N LEU A 468 -32.98 -14.11 -5.19
CA LEU A 468 -32.59 -14.74 -3.93
C LEU A 468 -33.43 -14.22 -2.76
N ALA A 469 -33.67 -12.91 -2.68
CA ALA A 469 -34.49 -12.29 -1.64
C ALA A 469 -35.97 -12.66 -1.75
N SER A 470 -36.46 -13.07 -2.92
CA SER A 470 -37.81 -13.60 -3.09
C SER A 470 -37.94 -15.07 -2.68
N GLN A 471 -36.84 -15.82 -2.74
CA GLN A 471 -36.77 -17.24 -2.36
C GLN A 471 -36.53 -17.41 -0.85
N TRP A 472 -35.81 -16.48 -0.24
CA TRP A 472 -35.52 -16.41 1.20
C TRP A 472 -36.70 -15.88 2.00
#